data_AF-A0A6P5RXN8-F1
#
_entry.id   AF-A0A6P5RXN8-F1
#
_cell.length_a   1.000
_cell.length_b   1.000
_cell.length_c   1.000
_cell.angle_alpha   90.00
_cell.angle_beta   90.00
_cell.angle_gamma   90.00
#
_symmetry.space_group_name_H-M   'P 1'
#
loop_
_entity.id
_entity.type
_entity.pdbx_description
1 polymer ?
#
loop_
_entity_poly.entity_id
_entity_poly.type
_entity_poly.pdbx_seq_one_letter_code
_entity_poly.pdbx_strand_id
1 'polypeptide(L)'
;MAFHTRSNSFPSRPHPIVQEVDEHLCRWRSSEATCTSSTSISHKLTGLQDLHNYVDRLLQLPLTQQGLAQEQNEKSTNELLDGSLRLLDVCSSTKDALLQTKECVQDLQSIMRRRRGGESEALTTEVRKYLTSRKMVKKAIHKDMVNLKVSSFSSP
;
A
#
# COMPACT_ATOMS: atom_id res chain seq x y z
N MET A 1 -34.26 7.54 53.01
CA MET A 1 -34.31 6.88 51.69
C MET A 1 -33.22 7.48 50.84
N ALA A 2 -32.18 6.72 50.51
CA ALA A 2 -31.04 7.21 49.75
C ALA A 2 -31.36 7.14 48.24
N PHE A 3 -31.38 8.28 47.56
CA PHE A 3 -31.59 8.35 46.12
C PHE A 3 -30.30 7.94 45.41
N HIS A 4 -30.33 6.80 44.73
CA HIS A 4 -29.23 6.35 43.89
C HIS A 4 -29.41 6.97 42.49
N THR A 5 -28.73 8.09 42.24
CA THR A 5 -28.67 8.69 40.91
C THR A 5 -27.81 7.79 40.02
N ARG A 6 -28.43 7.02 39.12
CA ARG A 6 -27.71 6.26 38.09
C ARG A 6 -27.36 7.21 36.95
N SER A 7 -26.06 7.40 36.72
CA SER A 7 -25.55 8.19 35.60
C SER A 7 -25.73 7.39 34.30
N ASN A 8 -26.48 7.95 33.34
CA ASN A 8 -26.60 7.39 32.00
C ASN A 8 -25.45 7.95 31.15
N SER A 9 -24.34 7.21 31.06
CA SER A 9 -23.29 7.52 30.09
C SER A 9 -23.78 7.18 28.69
N PHE A 10 -23.88 8.18 27.82
CA PHE A 10 -24.03 7.96 26.38
C PHE A 10 -22.79 7.20 25.83
N PRO A 11 -22.94 6.36 24.79
CA PRO A 11 -21.80 5.74 24.14
C PRO A 11 -20.82 6.83 23.68
N SER A 12 -19.54 6.64 23.98
CA SER A 12 -18.49 7.56 23.57
C SER A 12 -18.46 7.67 22.05
N ARG A 13 -18.44 8.90 21.54
CA ARG A 13 -18.28 9.14 20.11
C ARG A 13 -16.89 8.64 19.69
N PRO A 14 -16.77 7.83 18.63
CA PRO A 14 -15.47 7.38 18.16
C PRO A 14 -14.59 8.58 17.78
N HIS A 15 -13.29 8.46 18.02
CA HIS A 15 -12.34 9.52 17.72
C HIS A 15 -12.36 9.83 16.20
N PRO A 16 -12.35 11.11 15.77
CA PRO A 16 -12.44 11.48 14.34
C PRO A 16 -11.45 10.75 13.43
N ILE A 17 -10.25 10.46 13.94
CA ILE A 17 -9.21 9.73 13.22
C ILE A 17 -9.63 8.30 12.82
N VAL A 18 -10.47 7.64 13.60
CA VAL A 18 -10.94 6.27 13.31
C VAL A 18 -11.84 6.29 12.08
N GLN A 19 -12.66 7.35 11.96
CA GLN A 19 -13.50 7.57 10.80
C GLN A 19 -12.64 7.88 9.55
N GLU A 20 -11.60 8.72 9.70
CA GLU A 20 -10.67 9.02 8.59
C GLU A 20 -9.95 7.76 8.08
N VAL A 21 -9.46 6.89 8.98
CA VAL A 21 -8.82 5.62 8.60
C VAL A 21 -9.78 4.76 7.80
N ASP A 22 -11.03 4.61 8.25
CA ASP A 22 -12.04 3.78 7.58
C ASP A 22 -12.42 4.33 6.19
N GLU A 23 -12.61 5.65 6.08
CA GLU A 23 -12.89 6.33 4.81
C GLU A 23 -11.74 6.13 3.80
N HIS A 24 -10.50 6.25 4.24
CA HIS A 24 -9.32 6.05 3.41
C HIS A 24 -9.12 4.58 3.00
N LEU A 25 -9.41 3.65 3.91
CA LEU A 25 -9.38 2.22 3.62
C LEU A 25 -10.44 1.83 2.58
N CYS A 26 -11.66 2.36 2.71
CA CYS A 26 -12.74 2.16 1.75
C CYS A 26 -12.38 2.75 0.39
N ARG A 27 -11.87 4.00 0.35
CA ARG A 27 -11.44 4.66 -0.89
C ARG A 27 -10.33 3.86 -1.61
N TRP A 28 -9.34 3.39 -0.86
CA TRP A 28 -8.26 2.57 -1.42
C TRP A 28 -8.79 1.27 -2.02
N ARG A 29 -9.71 0.59 -1.32
CA ARG A 29 -10.37 -0.64 -1.80
C ARG A 29 -11.22 -0.40 -3.04
N SER A 30 -11.98 0.70 -3.10
CA SER A 30 -12.86 1.00 -4.26
C SER A 30 -12.09 1.35 -5.54
N SER A 31 -10.88 1.88 -5.43
CA SER A 31 -10.02 2.22 -6.58
C SER A 31 -9.51 0.99 -7.36
N GLU A 32 -9.84 -0.23 -6.89
CA GLU A 32 -9.32 -1.51 -7.37
C GLU A 32 -9.75 -1.89 -8.79
N ALA A 33 -10.99 -1.57 -9.19
CA ALA A 33 -11.65 -2.09 -10.39
C ALA A 33 -11.01 -1.70 -11.74
N THR A 34 -10.01 -0.82 -11.73
CA THR A 34 -9.46 -0.16 -12.94
C THR A 34 -7.93 -0.14 -12.99
N CYS A 35 -7.25 -1.22 -12.58
CA CYS A 35 -5.78 -1.31 -12.62
C CYS A 35 -5.19 -1.60 -14.02
N THR A 36 -5.69 -0.92 -15.05
CA THR A 36 -5.27 -1.16 -16.44
C THR A 36 -4.27 -0.11 -16.96
N SER A 37 -4.01 0.97 -16.23
CA SER A 37 -3.10 2.05 -16.63
C SER A 37 -1.98 2.32 -15.63
N SER A 38 -0.88 2.93 -16.09
CA SER A 38 0.21 3.38 -15.21
C SER A 38 -0.22 4.48 -14.24
N THR A 39 -1.14 5.36 -14.64
CA THR A 39 -1.71 6.40 -13.77
C THR A 39 -2.52 5.81 -12.62
N SER A 40 -3.26 4.72 -12.86
CA SER A 40 -3.98 4.00 -11.81
C SER A 40 -3.05 3.40 -10.76
N ILE A 41 -1.88 2.89 -11.15
CA ILE A 41 -0.88 2.33 -10.23
C ILE A 41 -0.33 3.42 -9.30
N SER A 42 0.09 4.57 -9.84
CA SER A 42 0.60 5.67 -9.02
C SER A 42 -0.43 6.16 -8.00
N HIS A 43 -1.69 6.37 -8.43
CA HIS A 43 -2.76 6.78 -7.50
C HIS A 43 -3.01 5.75 -6.39
N LYS A 44 -2.92 4.46 -6.69
CA LYS A 44 -3.08 3.39 -5.71
C LYS A 44 -1.95 3.34 -4.69
N LEU A 45 -0.71 3.54 -5.13
CA LEU A 45 0.45 3.63 -4.23
C LEU A 45 0.37 4.87 -3.35
N THR A 46 -0.10 6.00 -3.89
CA THR A 46 -0.37 7.20 -3.08
C THR A 46 -1.46 6.94 -2.04
N GLY A 47 -2.58 6.31 -2.42
CA GLY A 47 -3.63 5.96 -1.45
C GLY A 47 -3.16 5.02 -0.34
N LEU A 48 -2.19 4.15 -0.65
CA LEU A 48 -1.56 3.26 0.32
C LEU A 48 -0.66 4.01 1.30
N GLN A 49 0.09 4.99 0.80
CA GLN A 49 0.88 5.91 1.62
C GLN A 49 -0.01 6.74 2.55
N ASP A 50 -1.12 7.26 2.03
CA ASP A 50 -2.09 8.02 2.84
C ASP A 50 -2.64 7.14 3.97
N LEU A 51 -3.12 5.93 3.66
CA LEU A 51 -3.63 4.99 4.65
C LEU A 51 -2.59 4.70 5.73
N HIS A 52 -1.33 4.45 5.35
CA HIS A 52 -0.24 4.26 6.30
C HIS A 52 -0.06 5.47 7.23
N ASN A 53 -0.11 6.69 6.71
CA ASN A 53 0.02 7.90 7.53
C ASN A 53 -1.14 8.07 8.52
N TYR A 54 -2.38 7.73 8.14
CA TYR A 54 -3.52 7.79 9.06
C TYR A 54 -3.42 6.72 10.15
N VAL A 55 -3.01 5.49 9.78
CA VAL A 55 -2.78 4.42 10.75
C VAL A 55 -1.68 4.79 11.73
N ASP A 56 -0.55 5.32 11.25
CA ASP A 56 0.54 5.79 12.12
C ASP A 56 0.06 6.84 13.13
N ARG A 57 -0.72 7.83 12.69
CA ARG A 57 -1.32 8.83 13.60
C ARG A 57 -2.29 8.21 14.60
N LEU A 58 -3.09 7.22 14.20
CA LEU A 58 -3.99 6.47 15.10
C LEU A 58 -3.18 5.71 16.16
N LEU A 59 -2.06 5.10 15.78
CA LEU A 59 -1.17 4.35 16.69
C LEU A 59 -0.39 5.26 17.65
N GLN A 60 -0.20 6.52 17.31
CA GLN A 60 0.42 7.51 18.20
C GLN A 60 -0.53 8.03 19.29
N LEU A 61 -1.84 7.75 19.21
CA LEU A 61 -2.77 8.18 20.26
C LEU A 61 -2.57 7.38 21.56
N PRO A 62 -2.52 8.05 22.74
CA PRO A 62 -2.31 7.37 24.02
C PRO A 62 -3.34 6.27 24.33
N LEU A 63 -4.61 6.51 23.96
CA LEU A 63 -5.68 5.53 24.16
C LEU A 63 -5.48 4.28 23.30
N THR A 64 -5.01 4.45 22.06
CA THR A 64 -4.68 3.33 21.17
C THR A 64 -3.51 2.54 21.73
N GLN A 65 -2.45 3.21 22.19
CA GLN A 65 -1.28 2.56 22.77
C GLN A 65 -1.62 1.80 24.06
N GLN A 66 -2.44 2.39 24.93
CA GLN A 66 -2.91 1.74 26.15
C GLN A 66 -3.78 0.50 25.84
N GLY A 67 -4.63 0.60 24.81
CA GLY A 67 -5.39 -0.57 24.32
C GLY A 67 -4.47 -1.66 23.79
N LEU A 68 -3.52 -1.31 22.91
CA LEU A 68 -2.61 -2.28 22.30
C LEU A 68 -1.65 -2.96 23.30
N ALA A 69 -1.27 -2.25 24.37
CA ALA A 69 -0.41 -2.77 25.43
C ALA A 69 -1.14 -3.73 26.40
N GLN A 70 -2.47 -3.80 26.34
CA GLN A 70 -3.24 -4.71 27.17
C GLN A 70 -3.07 -6.15 26.67
N GLU A 71 -2.64 -7.08 27.54
CA GLU A 71 -2.36 -8.49 27.15
C GLU A 71 -3.52 -9.17 26.43
N GLN A 72 -4.77 -8.81 26.75
CA GLN A 72 -5.95 -9.35 26.08
C GLN A 72 -6.05 -8.99 24.58
N ASN A 73 -5.25 -8.04 24.10
CA ASN A 73 -5.23 -7.56 22.72
C ASN A 73 -4.03 -8.09 21.91
N GLU A 74 -3.24 -9.02 22.45
CA GLU A 74 -2.07 -9.60 21.76
C GLU A 74 -2.42 -10.12 20.36
N LYS A 75 -3.54 -10.85 20.23
CA LYS A 75 -4.02 -11.37 18.94
C LYS A 75 -4.26 -10.25 17.92
N SER A 76 -4.99 -9.21 18.30
CA SER A 76 -5.28 -8.08 17.42
C SER A 76 -4.02 -7.28 17.06
N THR A 77 -3.08 -7.15 18.01
CA THR A 77 -1.79 -6.49 17.77
C THR A 77 -0.94 -7.30 16.77
N ASN A 78 -0.94 -8.62 16.88
CA ASN A 78 -0.24 -9.51 15.94
C ASN A 78 -0.88 -9.48 14.54
N GLU A 79 -2.22 -9.46 14.44
CA GLU A 79 -2.93 -9.32 13.16
C GLU A 79 -2.63 -7.98 12.47
N LEU A 80 -2.60 -6.88 13.25
CA LEU A 80 -2.22 -5.56 12.76
C LEU A 80 -0.76 -5.55 12.25
N LEU A 81 0.15 -6.18 13.00
CA LEU A 81 1.56 -6.28 12.63
C LEU A 81 1.74 -7.12 11.36
N ASP A 82 1.08 -8.27 11.24
CA ASP A 82 1.09 -9.11 10.03
C ASP A 82 0.52 -8.34 8.82
N GLY A 83 -0.57 -7.59 9.00
CA GLY A 83 -1.07 -6.66 7.99
C GLY A 83 -0.02 -5.64 7.53
N SER A 84 0.69 -5.04 8.49
CA SER A 84 1.73 -4.03 8.24
C SER A 84 2.97 -4.61 7.54
N LEU A 85 3.38 -5.83 7.90
CA LEU A 85 4.48 -6.54 7.25
C LEU A 85 4.16 -6.89 5.80
N ARG A 86 2.97 -7.44 5.54
CA ARG A 86 2.52 -7.74 4.16
C ARG A 86 2.46 -6.47 3.31
N LEU A 87 2.02 -5.36 3.89
CA LEU A 87 2.05 -4.07 3.23
C LEU A 87 3.48 -3.63 2.86
N LEU A 88 4.43 -3.79 3.79
CA LEU A 88 5.84 -3.49 3.55
C LEU A 88 6.44 -4.37 2.45
N ASP A 89 6.09 -5.66 2.40
CA ASP A 89 6.56 -6.60 1.37
C ASP A 89 6.07 -6.19 -0.03
N VAL A 90 4.80 -5.78 -0.15
CA VAL A 90 4.22 -5.27 -1.41
C VAL A 90 4.92 -3.99 -1.86
N CYS A 91 5.16 -3.05 -0.94
CA CYS A 91 5.87 -1.81 -1.22
C CYS A 91 7.31 -2.07 -1.66
N SER A 92 8.01 -3.00 -1.00
CA SER A 92 9.39 -3.38 -1.32
C SER A 92 9.48 -4.02 -2.70
N SER A 93 8.63 -5.01 -2.98
CA SER A 93 8.56 -5.67 -4.29
C SER A 93 8.22 -4.69 -5.42
N THR A 94 7.29 -3.77 -5.15
CA THR A 94 6.93 -2.70 -6.10
C THR A 94 8.11 -1.77 -6.38
N LYS A 95 8.84 -1.35 -5.33
CA LYS A 95 10.03 -0.51 -5.45
C LYS A 95 11.10 -1.19 -6.30
N ASP A 96 11.39 -2.46 -6.03
CA ASP A 96 12.42 -3.22 -6.76
C ASP A 96 12.05 -3.38 -8.24
N ALA A 97 10.79 -3.67 -8.55
CA ALA A 97 10.30 -3.74 -9.92
C ALA A 97 10.45 -2.38 -10.64
N LEU A 98 10.11 -1.27 -9.98
CA LEU A 98 10.29 0.07 -10.54
C LEU A 98 11.77 0.42 -10.76
N LEU A 99 12.67 -0.03 -9.88
CA LEU A 99 14.12 0.13 -10.04
C LEU A 99 14.62 -0.62 -11.29
N GLN A 100 14.17 -1.85 -11.54
CA GLN A 100 14.51 -2.57 -12.77
C GLN A 100 14.04 -1.83 -14.04
N THR A 101 12.85 -1.20 -13.99
CA THR A 101 12.38 -0.38 -15.11
C THR A 101 13.26 0.85 -15.31
N LYS A 102 13.68 1.49 -14.21
CA LYS A 102 14.59 2.65 -14.24
C LYS A 102 15.94 2.29 -14.87
N GLU A 103 16.52 1.14 -14.53
CA GLU A 103 17.75 0.64 -15.15
C GLU A 103 17.59 0.45 -16.66
N CYS A 104 16.49 -0.19 -17.10
CA CYS A 104 16.20 -0.33 -18.55
C CYS A 104 16.10 1.03 -19.27
N VAL A 105 15.54 2.05 -18.60
CA VAL A 105 15.48 3.42 -19.16
C VAL A 105 16.88 4.04 -19.25
N GLN A 106 17.74 3.82 -18.26
CA GLN A 106 19.12 4.32 -18.28
C GLN A 106 19.96 3.64 -19.38
N ASP A 107 19.79 2.34 -19.58
CA ASP A 107 20.42 1.59 -20.67
C ASP A 107 19.98 2.13 -22.04
N LEU A 108 18.67 2.33 -22.22
CA LEU A 108 18.10 2.96 -23.42
C LEU A 108 18.72 4.34 -23.69
N GLN A 109 18.74 5.21 -22.69
CA GLN A 109 19.31 6.56 -22.81
C GLN A 109 20.80 6.50 -23.15
N SER A 110 21.54 5.55 -22.58
CA SER A 110 22.97 5.37 -22.82
C SER A 110 23.25 4.96 -24.27
N ILE A 111 22.48 4.01 -24.82
CA ILE A 111 22.59 3.60 -26.23
C ILE A 111 22.23 4.77 -27.14
N MET A 112 21.12 5.47 -26.87
CA MET A 112 20.71 6.63 -27.67
C MET A 112 21.78 7.74 -27.71
N ARG A 113 22.47 7.99 -26.59
CA ARG A 113 23.55 8.99 -26.51
C ARG A 113 24.81 8.58 -27.26
N ARG A 114 25.16 7.29 -27.26
CA ARG A 114 26.39 6.77 -27.90
C ARG A 114 26.24 6.52 -29.40
N ARG A 115 25.00 6.39 -29.89
CA ARG A 115 24.69 6.01 -31.27
C ARG A 115 25.30 6.99 -32.29
N ARG A 116 26.36 6.57 -32.98
CA ARG A 116 26.82 7.13 -34.27
C ARG A 116 26.25 6.22 -35.37
N GLY A 117 25.67 6.81 -36.42
CA GLY A 117 24.76 6.12 -37.36
C GLY A 117 25.15 4.68 -37.74
N GLY A 118 24.21 3.73 -37.55
CA GLY A 118 24.35 2.32 -37.95
C GLY A 118 23.80 1.30 -36.94
N GLU A 119 23.86 1.59 -35.63
CA GLU A 119 23.51 0.62 -34.58
C GLU A 119 21.99 0.56 -34.30
N SER A 120 21.21 -0.02 -35.22
CA SER A 120 19.75 -0.18 -35.03
C SER A 120 19.39 -1.39 -34.16
N GLU A 121 20.18 -2.46 -34.21
CA GLU A 121 19.85 -3.72 -33.55
C GLU A 121 19.97 -3.66 -32.02
N ALA A 122 21.05 -3.08 -31.49
CA ALA A 122 21.24 -2.88 -30.04
C ALA A 122 20.11 -2.02 -29.43
N LEU A 123 19.73 -0.94 -30.11
CA LEU A 123 18.61 -0.10 -29.70
C LEU A 123 17.29 -0.87 -29.71
N THR A 124 16.99 -1.64 -30.75
CA THR A 124 15.75 -2.44 -30.80
C THR A 124 15.70 -3.49 -29.69
N THR A 125 16.83 -4.08 -29.33
CA THR A 125 16.93 -5.05 -28.24
C THR A 125 16.65 -4.41 -26.89
N GLU A 126 17.26 -3.25 -26.61
CA GLU A 126 17.05 -2.55 -25.34
C GLU A 126 15.61 -1.98 -25.22
N VAL A 127 15.02 -1.53 -26.34
CA VAL A 127 13.60 -1.14 -26.39
C VAL A 127 12.70 -2.33 -26.03
N ARG A 128 13.00 -3.52 -26.56
CA ARG A 128 12.26 -4.76 -26.24
C ARG A 128 12.40 -5.13 -24.76
N LYS A 129 13.61 -4.99 -24.18
CA LYS A 129 13.86 -5.22 -22.74
C LYS A 129 13.06 -4.26 -21.87
N TYR A 130 13.09 -2.96 -22.17
CA TYR A 130 12.27 -1.96 -21.47
C TYR A 130 10.76 -2.25 -21.56
N LEU A 131 10.24 -2.57 -22.75
CA LEU A 131 8.82 -2.88 -22.92
C LEU A 131 8.40 -4.13 -22.14
N THR A 132 9.27 -5.15 -22.11
CA THR A 132 9.06 -6.38 -21.34
C THR A 132 9.07 -6.09 -19.84
N SER A 133 10.09 -5.37 -19.36
CA SER A 133 10.21 -4.93 -17.96
C SER A 133 8.95 -4.19 -17.52
N ARG A 134 8.51 -3.18 -18.27
CA ARG A 134 7.29 -2.41 -17.97
C ARG A 134 6.03 -3.28 -17.88
N LYS A 135 5.90 -4.29 -18.75
CA LYS A 135 4.79 -5.26 -18.69
C LYS A 135 4.88 -6.16 -17.46
N MET A 136 6.07 -6.63 -17.10
CA MET A 136 6.28 -7.47 -15.92
C MET A 136 5.98 -6.70 -14.63
N VAL A 137 6.51 -5.48 -14.49
CA VAL A 137 6.25 -4.60 -13.34
C VAL A 137 4.75 -4.37 -13.15
N LYS A 138 4.04 -4.02 -14.23
CA LYS A 138 2.58 -3.82 -14.17
C LYS A 138 1.85 -5.07 -13.67
N LYS A 139 2.25 -6.26 -14.15
CA LYS A 139 1.66 -7.54 -13.72
C LYS A 139 1.99 -7.87 -12.27
N ALA A 140 3.24 -7.66 -11.85
CA ALA A 140 3.69 -7.92 -10.48
C ALA A 140 2.95 -7.04 -9.48
N ILE A 141 2.96 -5.71 -9.69
CA ILE A 141 2.24 -4.77 -8.82
C ILE A 141 0.75 -5.12 -8.74
N HIS A 142 0.12 -5.43 -9.87
CA HIS A 142 -1.28 -5.82 -9.86
C HIS A 142 -1.54 -7.11 -9.05
N LYS A 143 -0.70 -8.13 -9.22
CA LYS A 143 -0.76 -9.38 -8.46
C LYS A 143 -0.59 -9.13 -6.96
N ASP A 144 0.42 -8.35 -6.59
CA ASP A 144 0.74 -8.06 -5.19
C ASP A 144 -0.39 -7.27 -4.51
N MET A 145 -0.98 -6.31 -5.23
CA MET A 145 -2.17 -5.58 -4.77
C MET A 145 -3.39 -6.48 -4.56
N VAL A 146 -3.60 -7.49 -5.43
CA VAL A 146 -4.69 -8.47 -5.26
C VAL A 146 -4.42 -9.37 -4.06
N ASN A 147 -3.18 -9.81 -3.88
CA ASN A 147 -2.80 -10.68 -2.76
C ASN A 147 -2.97 -9.99 -1.39
N LEU A 148 -2.66 -8.70 -1.30
CA LEU A 148 -2.84 -7.89 -0.08
C LEU A 148 -4.31 -7.88 0.39
N LYS A 149 -5.27 -8.04 -0.52
CA LYS A 149 -6.70 -8.10 -0.20
C LYS A 149 -7.12 -9.46 0.36
N VAL A 150 -6.65 -10.55 -0.25
CA VAL A 150 -7.05 -11.92 0.11
C VAL A 150 -6.65 -12.28 1.55
N SER A 151 -5.54 -11.73 2.03
CA SER A 151 -5.00 -12.05 3.34
C SER A 151 -5.58 -11.18 4.49
N SER A 152 -6.40 -10.18 4.17
CA SER A 152 -7.04 -9.29 5.15
C SER A 152 -8.39 -9.81 5.69
N PHE A 153 -8.90 -10.95 5.20
CA PHE A 153 -10.19 -11.53 5.62
C PHE A 153 -10.20 -13.06 5.70
N SER A 154 -9.13 -13.66 6.24
CA SER A 154 -9.16 -15.04 6.73
C SER A 154 -9.24 -15.05 8.26
N SER A 155 -10.37 -14.60 8.81
CA SER A 155 -10.85 -15.07 10.10
C SER A 155 -12.38 -15.06 10.11
N PRO A 156 -13.02 -16.16 10.55
CA PRO A 156 -14.48 -16.28 10.66
C PRO A 156 -15.08 -15.39 11.74
#